data_AF-K5D5G3-F1
#
_entry.id   AF-K5D5G3-F1
#
_cell.length_a   1.000
_cell.length_b   1.000
_cell.length_c   1.000
_cell.angle_alpha   90.00
_cell.angle_beta   90.00
_cell.angle_gamma   90.00
#
_symmetry.space_group_name_H-M   'P 1'
#
loop_
_entity.id
_entity.type
_entity.pdbx_description
1 polymer ?
#
loop_
_entity_poly.entity_id
_entity_poly.type
_entity_poly.pdbx_seq_one_letter_code
_entity_poly.pdbx_strand_id
1 'polypeptide(L)'
;MTNDTMRLLFLLALTGHFISGFGSVAVAQQPSEFSVMTWNLEWFFDNQTADNPSELGREKSAPSRGQWDWRRDRVAAAIAKVQPTVVALQEIESQNVMYFLTRAIDRNHGLKYDDYVIKGEDFYTEQDVALLATTTTGVQSISRGVVTPSMKSRGYASVSKHLFAVVEIPVNGKTELLVIANCHLRAMAEKGELRAKQARTLGLWLERLMAGVKASQEIPDQPVHVLVTGDFNTEELAGKISPDSDLGVLMSRGNDDPSDDLVDLHDYIPAQNRTTHLLPGRQFDRILVSRDLVVDTPGVVDVSLRDVTVRSDLNFGGDQDTQDEHWNNYWGIADDQRDISDHNPVLARFQIQ
;
A
#
# COMPACT_ATOMS: atom_id res chain seq x y z
N MET A 1 -47.37 -25.97 -73.20
CA MET A 1 -46.16 -26.31 -73.98
C MET A 1 -45.31 -25.06 -74.03
N THR A 2 -44.02 -25.19 -73.66
CA THR A 2 -42.84 -24.49 -74.21
C THR A 2 -43.13 -23.25 -75.06
N ASN A 3 -42.51 -22.08 -74.92
CA ASN A 3 -41.17 -21.75 -74.47
C ASN A 3 -40.98 -20.25 -74.84
N ASP A 4 -40.00 -19.60 -74.21
CA ASP A 4 -39.14 -18.58 -74.83
C ASP A 4 -39.77 -17.21 -75.23
N THR A 5 -39.14 -16.04 -75.07
CA THR A 5 -37.79 -15.67 -74.63
C THR A 5 -37.79 -14.18 -74.23
N MET A 6 -37.00 -13.87 -73.19
CA MET A 6 -36.12 -12.70 -72.95
C MET A 6 -36.12 -11.49 -73.91
N ARG A 7 -35.72 -10.26 -73.57
CA ARG A 7 -35.32 -9.46 -72.37
C ARG A 7 -34.71 -8.17 -72.99
N LEU A 8 -34.83 -7.00 -72.35
CA LEU A 8 -33.76 -5.98 -72.32
C LEU A 8 -34.08 -4.95 -71.19
N LEU A 9 -33.48 -5.04 -70.00
CA LEU A 9 -32.18 -4.47 -69.55
C LEU A 9 -32.18 -2.95 -69.31
N PHE A 10 -32.08 -2.55 -68.03
CA PHE A 10 -31.08 -1.57 -67.56
C PHE A 10 -30.73 -1.87 -66.09
N LEU A 11 -29.44 -2.11 -65.84
CA LEU A 11 -28.82 -2.45 -64.57
C LEU A 11 -28.15 -1.20 -63.98
N LEU A 12 -28.29 -0.98 -62.66
CA LEU A 12 -27.45 -0.10 -61.87
C LEU A 12 -26.93 -0.91 -60.68
N ALA A 13 -25.60 -0.97 -60.55
CA ALA A 13 -24.88 -1.78 -59.58
C ALA A 13 -24.80 -1.09 -58.21
N LEU A 14 -25.16 -1.81 -57.15
CA LEU A 14 -24.78 -1.52 -55.76
C LEU A 14 -24.22 -2.81 -55.16
N THR A 15 -22.91 -2.91 -55.11
CA THR A 15 -22.19 -3.97 -54.39
C THR A 15 -21.94 -3.51 -52.96
N GLY A 16 -22.78 -3.98 -52.02
CA GLY A 16 -22.49 -3.88 -50.60
C GLY A 16 -21.44 -4.92 -50.20
N HIS A 17 -20.28 -4.47 -49.72
CA HIS A 17 -19.34 -5.30 -48.98
C HIS A 17 -19.67 -5.19 -47.49
N PHE A 18 -20.34 -6.20 -46.94
CA PHE A 18 -20.35 -6.43 -45.50
C PHE A 18 -19.00 -7.05 -45.12
N ILE A 19 -18.09 -6.23 -44.62
CA ILE A 19 -16.90 -6.72 -43.93
C ILE A 19 -17.34 -7.05 -42.50
N SER A 20 -17.61 -8.33 -42.26
CA SER A 20 -17.72 -8.91 -40.93
C SER A 20 -16.35 -8.85 -40.25
N GLY A 21 -16.06 -7.74 -39.57
CA GLY A 21 -14.92 -7.62 -38.68
C GLY A 21 -15.17 -8.46 -37.43
N PHE A 22 -14.62 -9.68 -37.40
CA PHE A 22 -14.40 -10.39 -36.16
C PHE A 22 -13.32 -9.62 -35.38
N GLY A 23 -13.76 -8.70 -34.54
CA GLY A 23 -12.88 -8.13 -33.52
C GLY A 23 -12.46 -9.27 -32.60
N SER A 24 -11.19 -9.64 -32.64
CA SER A 24 -10.60 -10.44 -31.57
C SER A 24 -10.83 -9.68 -30.28
N VAL A 25 -11.73 -10.20 -29.44
CA VAL A 25 -11.80 -9.81 -28.04
C VAL A 25 -10.45 -10.21 -27.47
N ALA A 26 -9.58 -9.22 -27.22
CA ALA A 26 -8.35 -9.46 -26.51
C ALA A 26 -8.76 -10.02 -25.14
N VAL A 27 -8.52 -11.31 -24.92
CA VAL A 27 -8.67 -11.91 -23.60
C VAL A 27 -7.66 -11.21 -22.72
N ALA A 28 -8.14 -10.36 -21.80
CA ALA A 28 -7.27 -9.69 -20.86
C ALA A 28 -6.44 -10.76 -20.13
N GLN A 29 -5.13 -10.71 -20.31
CA GLN A 29 -4.23 -11.65 -19.66
C GLN A 29 -4.38 -11.47 -18.15
N GLN A 30 -4.70 -12.55 -17.44
CA GLN A 30 -4.80 -12.52 -15.99
C GLN A 30 -3.44 -12.11 -15.41
N PRO A 31 -3.42 -11.30 -14.34
CA PRO A 31 -2.17 -10.97 -13.66
C PRO A 31 -1.52 -12.25 -13.15
N SER A 32 -0.20 -12.35 -13.29
CA SER A 32 0.61 -13.44 -12.73
C SER A 32 1.27 -13.06 -11.41
N GLU A 33 1.12 -11.79 -10.98
CA GLU A 33 1.75 -11.24 -9.79
C GLU A 33 0.84 -10.18 -9.16
N PHE A 34 0.88 -10.13 -7.83
CA PHE A 34 0.34 -9.05 -7.01
C PHE A 34 1.46 -8.54 -6.10
N SER A 35 1.57 -7.24 -5.87
CA SER A 35 2.64 -6.71 -5.02
C SER A 35 2.19 -5.54 -4.17
N VAL A 36 2.71 -5.47 -2.95
CA VAL A 36 2.46 -4.38 -2.00
C VAL A 36 3.77 -3.75 -1.59
N MET A 37 3.86 -2.43 -1.73
CA MET A 37 4.95 -1.62 -1.21
C MET A 37 4.47 -0.80 -0.02
N THR A 38 5.27 -0.69 1.04
CA THR A 38 5.04 0.30 2.10
C THR A 38 6.21 1.27 2.22
N TRP A 39 5.91 2.54 2.48
CA TRP A 39 6.93 3.58 2.63
C TRP A 39 6.43 4.76 3.46
N ASN A 40 7.08 5.02 4.60
CA ASN A 40 6.96 6.31 5.26
C ASN A 40 7.73 7.34 4.42
N LEU A 41 7.05 8.40 3.99
CA LEU A 41 7.66 9.43 3.14
C LEU A 41 8.15 10.65 3.92
N GLU A 42 8.10 10.59 5.26
CA GLU A 42 8.61 11.58 6.21
C GLU A 42 8.19 13.02 5.88
N TRP A 43 7.08 13.50 6.44
CA TRP A 43 6.55 14.84 6.14
C TRP A 43 6.36 15.10 4.64
N PHE A 44 5.67 14.20 3.92
CA PHE A 44 5.36 14.38 2.50
C PHE A 44 4.28 15.44 2.26
N PHE A 45 4.68 16.67 2.56
CA PHE A 45 3.88 17.88 2.63
C PHE A 45 4.32 18.78 1.47
N ASP A 46 3.36 19.44 0.85
CA ASP A 46 3.69 20.38 -0.21
C ASP A 46 4.23 21.71 0.37
N ASN A 47 4.33 22.73 -0.47
CA ASN A 47 4.90 24.02 -0.09
C ASN A 47 3.85 25.05 0.36
N GLN A 48 2.56 24.70 0.38
CA GLN A 48 1.44 25.57 0.70
C GLN A 48 1.07 25.42 2.17
N THR A 49 1.61 26.28 3.01
CA THR A 49 1.45 26.12 4.47
C THR A 49 0.13 26.70 5.03
N ALA A 50 -0.76 27.19 4.16
CA ALA A 50 -1.92 27.99 4.57
C ALA A 50 -3.07 27.13 5.14
N ASP A 51 -3.13 25.86 4.76
CA ASP A 51 -4.12 24.90 5.22
C ASP A 51 -3.61 23.97 6.34
N ASN A 52 -2.34 24.11 6.76
CA ASN A 52 -1.82 23.46 7.97
C ASN A 52 -2.16 24.27 9.24
N PRO A 53 -3.12 23.84 10.08
CA PRO A 53 -3.39 24.45 11.39
C PRO A 53 -2.21 24.43 12.36
N SER A 54 -1.38 23.40 12.38
CA SER A 54 -0.29 23.24 13.37
C SER A 54 0.96 24.01 12.97
N GLU A 55 1.73 24.45 13.96
CA GLU A 55 3.04 25.06 13.73
C GLU A 55 4.03 24.05 13.14
N LEU A 56 4.04 22.84 13.68
CA LEU A 56 4.94 21.78 13.25
C LEU A 56 4.70 21.37 11.79
N GLY A 57 3.44 21.21 11.36
CA GLY A 57 3.11 20.91 9.96
C GLY A 57 3.62 21.98 9.00
N ARG A 58 3.48 23.27 9.37
CA ARG A 58 4.03 24.39 8.58
C ARG A 58 5.56 24.39 8.53
N GLU A 59 6.22 24.08 9.64
CA GLU A 59 7.68 23.99 9.71
C GLU A 59 8.24 22.84 8.86
N LYS A 60 7.48 21.74 8.77
CA LYS A 60 7.88 20.52 8.06
C LYS A 60 7.47 20.48 6.59
N SER A 61 6.69 21.46 6.14
CA SER A 61 6.31 21.64 4.75
C SER A 61 7.53 21.90 3.85
N ALA A 62 7.42 21.56 2.56
CA ALA A 62 8.48 21.84 1.60
C ALA A 62 8.75 23.36 1.53
N PRO A 63 10.02 23.82 1.54
CA PRO A 63 10.34 25.25 1.69
C PRO A 63 10.01 26.07 0.44
N SER A 64 9.79 25.40 -0.70
CA SER A 64 9.41 26.06 -1.95
C SER A 64 8.72 25.08 -2.89
N ARG A 65 8.04 25.62 -3.90
CA ARG A 65 7.42 24.83 -4.96
C ARG A 65 8.40 23.92 -5.70
N GLY A 66 9.62 24.40 -5.96
CA GLY A 66 10.65 23.59 -6.64
C GLY A 66 11.07 22.38 -5.81
N GLN A 67 11.21 22.57 -4.49
CA GLN A 67 11.56 21.49 -3.58
C GLN A 67 10.43 20.46 -3.41
N TRP A 68 9.17 20.93 -3.40
CA TRP A 68 8.01 20.03 -3.48
C TRP A 68 7.97 19.25 -4.80
N ASP A 69 8.13 19.93 -5.94
CA ASP A 69 8.10 19.29 -7.26
C ASP A 69 9.20 18.22 -7.37
N TRP A 70 10.41 18.51 -6.88
CA TRP A 70 11.49 17.53 -6.79
C TRP A 70 11.08 16.30 -5.99
N ARG A 71 10.57 16.49 -4.75
CA ARG A 71 10.27 15.38 -3.85
C ARG A 71 9.18 14.49 -4.43
N ARG A 72 8.11 15.11 -4.91
CA ARG A 72 6.99 14.43 -5.58
C ARG A 72 7.47 13.63 -6.78
N ASP A 73 8.27 14.23 -7.65
CA ASP A 73 8.70 13.57 -8.89
C ASP A 73 9.71 12.44 -8.61
N ARG A 74 10.54 12.56 -7.56
CA ARG A 74 11.41 11.48 -7.07
C ARG A 74 10.61 10.29 -6.52
N VAL A 75 9.59 10.53 -5.69
CA VAL A 75 8.68 9.48 -5.21
C VAL A 75 7.94 8.83 -6.38
N ALA A 76 7.44 9.62 -7.33
CA ALA A 76 6.78 9.11 -8.53
C ALA A 76 7.69 8.18 -9.35
N ALA A 77 8.96 8.58 -9.56
CA ALA A 77 9.94 7.78 -10.26
C ALA A 77 10.30 6.48 -9.51
N ALA A 78 10.41 6.54 -8.18
CA ALA A 78 10.64 5.37 -7.34
C ALA A 78 9.51 4.34 -7.45
N ILE A 79 8.24 4.80 -7.34
CA ILE A 79 7.06 3.94 -7.56
C ILE A 79 7.08 3.38 -8.98
N ALA A 80 7.32 4.21 -10.00
CA ALA A 80 7.33 3.78 -11.40
C ALA A 80 8.44 2.78 -11.75
N LYS A 81 9.57 2.82 -11.03
CA LYS A 81 10.68 1.86 -11.20
C LYS A 81 10.30 0.44 -10.80
N VAL A 82 9.35 0.28 -9.88
CA VAL A 82 8.99 -1.05 -9.33
C VAL A 82 7.53 -1.45 -9.56
N GLN A 83 6.70 -0.49 -9.99
CA GLN A 83 5.30 -0.64 -10.43
C GLN A 83 4.45 -1.52 -9.51
N PRO A 84 4.43 -1.23 -8.20
CA PRO A 84 3.71 -2.07 -7.26
C PRO A 84 2.20 -1.99 -7.51
N THR A 85 1.48 -3.10 -7.39
CA THR A 85 0.00 -3.12 -7.48
C THR A 85 -0.66 -2.20 -6.46
N VAL A 86 -0.16 -2.22 -5.22
CA VAL A 86 -0.63 -1.37 -4.11
C VAL A 86 0.56 -0.69 -3.44
N VAL A 87 0.41 0.59 -3.07
CA VAL A 87 1.37 1.35 -2.26
C VAL A 87 0.71 1.86 -0.99
N ALA A 88 1.21 1.46 0.16
CA ALA A 88 0.84 1.99 1.47
C ALA A 88 1.84 3.08 1.88
N LEU A 89 1.37 4.31 2.05
CA LEU A 89 2.22 5.44 2.39
C LEU A 89 1.89 5.99 3.77
N GLN A 90 2.90 6.46 4.48
CA GLN A 90 2.76 7.13 5.77
C GLN A 90 3.35 8.55 5.72
N GLU A 91 2.91 9.38 6.67
CA GLU A 91 3.29 10.79 6.78
C GLU A 91 2.87 11.66 5.60
N ILE A 92 1.66 11.40 5.12
CA ILE A 92 1.02 12.13 4.04
C ILE A 92 0.27 13.32 4.60
N GLU A 93 0.43 14.49 3.99
CA GLU A 93 -0.26 15.71 4.43
C GLU A 93 -1.78 15.66 4.20
N SER A 94 -2.20 15.26 3.00
CA SER A 94 -3.59 15.37 2.57
C SER A 94 -3.90 14.58 1.29
N GLN A 95 -5.18 14.58 0.89
CA GLN A 95 -5.57 14.07 -0.43
C GLN A 95 -4.99 14.91 -1.58
N ASN A 96 -4.74 16.21 -1.39
CA ASN A 96 -4.21 17.07 -2.46
C ASN A 96 -2.80 16.65 -2.87
N VAL A 97 -1.92 16.35 -1.90
CA VAL A 97 -0.56 15.88 -2.20
C VAL A 97 -0.58 14.52 -2.92
N MET A 98 -1.52 13.65 -2.55
CA MET A 98 -1.71 12.36 -3.22
C MET A 98 -2.22 12.52 -4.65
N TYR A 99 -3.17 13.43 -4.89
CA TYR A 99 -3.60 13.79 -6.24
C TYR A 99 -2.43 14.28 -7.09
N PHE A 100 -1.56 15.14 -6.55
CA PHE A 100 -0.39 15.61 -7.29
C PHE A 100 0.58 14.46 -7.59
N LEU A 101 0.81 13.56 -6.64
CA LEU A 101 1.66 12.38 -6.83
C LEU A 101 1.11 11.47 -7.93
N THR A 102 -0.18 11.12 -7.91
CA THR A 102 -0.78 10.27 -8.97
C THR A 102 -0.72 10.96 -10.34
N ARG A 103 -0.93 12.27 -10.42
CA ARG A 103 -0.73 13.03 -11.67
C ARG A 103 0.72 13.04 -12.13
N ALA A 104 1.70 13.08 -11.22
CA ALA A 104 3.11 13.01 -11.59
C ALA A 104 3.51 11.63 -12.11
N ILE A 105 3.04 10.56 -11.45
CA ILE A 105 3.21 9.18 -11.90
C ILE A 105 2.64 9.00 -13.32
N ASP A 106 1.42 9.47 -13.55
CA ASP A 106 0.76 9.40 -14.86
C ASP A 106 1.50 10.23 -15.92
N ARG A 107 1.70 11.52 -15.66
CA ARG A 107 2.32 12.45 -16.62
C ARG A 107 3.74 12.03 -17.00
N ASN A 108 4.54 11.59 -16.04
CA ASN A 108 5.97 11.35 -16.25
C ASN A 108 6.28 9.89 -16.63
N HIS A 109 5.42 8.94 -16.26
CA HIS A 109 5.70 7.49 -16.41
C HIS A 109 4.57 6.71 -17.07
N GLY A 110 3.42 7.32 -17.36
CA GLY A 110 2.29 6.69 -18.04
C GLY A 110 1.55 5.64 -17.21
N LEU A 111 1.81 5.57 -15.90
CA LEU A 111 1.17 4.62 -14.99
C LEU A 111 -0.06 5.26 -14.33
N LYS A 112 -1.12 4.48 -14.16
CA LYS A 112 -2.39 4.95 -13.60
C LYS A 112 -2.61 4.34 -12.22
N TYR A 113 -2.72 5.22 -11.22
CA TYR A 113 -3.06 4.87 -9.85
C TYR A 113 -4.25 5.70 -9.39
N ASP A 114 -5.16 5.06 -8.67
CA ASP A 114 -6.16 5.72 -7.84
C ASP A 114 -5.58 5.94 -6.44
N ASP A 115 -5.90 7.09 -5.83
CA ASP A 115 -5.49 7.44 -4.48
C ASP A 115 -6.65 7.36 -3.47
N TYR A 116 -6.36 6.80 -2.30
CA TYR A 116 -7.29 6.63 -1.21
C TYR A 116 -6.68 7.22 0.06
N VAL A 117 -7.33 8.26 0.59
CA VAL A 117 -6.90 8.96 1.80
C VAL A 117 -8.10 9.10 2.72
N ILE A 118 -7.89 8.83 4.02
CA ILE A 118 -8.87 9.17 5.06
C ILE A 118 -8.17 10.07 6.05
N LYS A 119 -8.65 11.30 6.18
CA LYS A 119 -8.09 12.26 7.13
C LYS A 119 -8.14 11.70 8.56
N GLY A 120 -6.99 11.76 9.22
CA GLY A 120 -6.74 11.31 10.58
C GLY A 120 -7.33 12.23 11.64
N GLU A 121 -6.97 11.96 12.90
CA GLU A 121 -7.27 12.83 14.05
C GLU A 121 -6.00 13.43 14.67
N ASP A 122 -4.85 13.31 13.98
CA ASP A 122 -3.60 13.92 14.46
C ASP A 122 -3.50 15.38 14.02
N PHE A 123 -4.07 16.28 14.82
CA PHE A 123 -3.98 17.73 14.56
C PHE A 123 -2.65 18.37 15.01
N TYR A 124 -1.74 17.59 15.62
CA TYR A 124 -0.46 18.10 16.07
C TYR A 124 0.62 17.97 14.99
N THR A 125 0.71 16.80 14.36
CA THR A 125 1.62 16.59 13.22
C THR A 125 0.91 16.74 11.88
N GLU A 126 -0.42 16.58 11.84
CA GLU A 126 -1.21 16.61 10.59
C GLU A 126 -0.85 15.51 9.60
N GLN A 127 -0.06 14.54 10.03
CA GLN A 127 0.33 13.39 9.23
C GLN A 127 -0.82 12.38 9.17
N ASP A 128 -1.15 11.98 7.95
CA ASP A 128 -2.08 10.91 7.62
C ASP A 128 -1.35 9.73 6.95
N VAL A 129 -2.14 8.70 6.60
CA VAL A 129 -1.69 7.59 5.76
C VAL A 129 -2.53 7.55 4.48
N ALA A 130 -1.95 7.04 3.41
CA ALA A 130 -2.62 6.89 2.12
C ALA A 130 -2.41 5.50 1.53
N LEU A 131 -3.29 5.13 0.61
CA LEU A 131 -3.12 3.96 -0.26
C LEU A 131 -3.17 4.42 -1.72
N LEU A 132 -2.26 3.91 -2.54
CA LEU A 132 -2.38 3.93 -3.99
C LEU A 132 -2.68 2.52 -4.47
N ALA A 133 -3.56 2.37 -5.46
CA ALA A 133 -3.76 1.10 -6.17
C ALA A 133 -3.78 1.35 -7.67
N THR A 134 -3.29 0.39 -8.47
CA THR A 134 -3.41 0.54 -9.93
C THR A 134 -4.89 0.64 -10.33
N THR A 135 -5.23 1.39 -11.37
CA THR A 135 -6.64 1.56 -11.80
C THR A 135 -7.30 0.26 -12.29
N THR A 136 -6.51 -0.80 -12.45
CA THR A 136 -6.97 -2.15 -12.80
C THR A 136 -7.22 -3.03 -11.57
N THR A 137 -6.83 -2.58 -10.38
CA THR A 137 -7.05 -3.26 -9.11
C THR A 137 -8.35 -2.76 -8.50
N GLY A 138 -9.29 -3.67 -8.24
CA GLY A 138 -10.55 -3.32 -7.58
C GLY A 138 -10.32 -3.00 -6.10
N VAL A 139 -10.61 -1.77 -5.67
CA VAL A 139 -10.71 -1.43 -4.24
C VAL A 139 -12.19 -1.27 -3.90
N GLN A 140 -12.74 -2.24 -3.16
CA GLN A 140 -14.18 -2.29 -2.87
C GLN A 140 -14.60 -1.27 -1.83
N SER A 141 -13.76 -1.06 -0.83
CA SER A 141 -14.05 -0.12 0.25
C SER A 141 -12.77 0.37 0.92
N ILE A 142 -12.86 1.56 1.49
CA ILE A 142 -11.90 2.08 2.46
C ILE A 142 -12.64 2.46 3.73
N SER A 143 -12.00 2.29 4.88
CA SER A 143 -12.61 2.65 6.16
C SER A 143 -11.55 3.02 7.21
N ARG A 144 -12.02 3.61 8.31
CA ARG A 144 -11.21 3.95 9.47
C ARG A 144 -11.95 3.58 10.74
N GLY A 145 -11.23 2.98 11.67
CA GLY A 145 -11.75 2.66 13.01
C GLY A 145 -11.75 3.87 13.94
N VAL A 146 -12.78 3.97 14.80
CA VAL A 146 -12.90 5.00 15.84
C VAL A 146 -12.98 4.33 17.21
N VAL A 147 -12.14 4.78 18.14
CA VAL A 147 -12.12 4.24 19.51
C VAL A 147 -13.23 4.88 20.33
N THR A 148 -14.20 4.07 20.74
CA THR A 148 -15.32 4.52 21.58
C THR A 148 -14.92 4.67 23.05
N PRO A 149 -15.67 5.41 23.88
CA PRO A 149 -15.43 5.48 25.33
C PRO A 149 -15.38 4.10 26.01
N SER A 150 -16.23 3.16 25.59
CA SER A 150 -16.25 1.77 26.09
C SER A 150 -15.01 0.97 25.69
N MET A 151 -14.41 1.26 24.53
CA MET A 151 -13.12 0.68 24.18
C MET A 151 -12.00 1.27 25.06
N LYS A 152 -11.98 2.59 25.26
CA LYS A 152 -10.97 3.23 26.14
C LYS A 152 -11.01 2.66 27.55
N SER A 153 -12.20 2.43 28.12
CA SER A 153 -12.35 1.84 29.46
C SER A 153 -11.87 0.38 29.55
N ARG A 154 -11.71 -0.31 28.41
CA ARG A 154 -11.16 -1.68 28.32
C ARG A 154 -9.68 -1.70 27.93
N GLY A 155 -9.01 -0.55 27.93
CA GLY A 155 -7.56 -0.47 27.70
C GLY A 155 -7.14 -0.42 26.23
N TYR A 156 -8.08 -0.19 25.30
CA TYR A 156 -7.76 0.10 23.90
C TYR A 156 -7.33 1.57 23.73
N ALA A 157 -6.40 1.82 22.81
CA ALA A 157 -5.90 3.16 22.50
C ALA A 157 -6.25 3.57 21.07
N SER A 158 -6.41 4.88 20.84
CA SER A 158 -6.61 5.44 19.51
C SER A 158 -5.39 5.19 18.62
N VAL A 159 -5.66 4.79 17.38
CA VAL A 159 -4.70 4.82 16.27
C VAL A 159 -5.13 6.01 15.41
N SER A 160 -4.34 7.08 15.41
CA SER A 160 -4.72 8.31 14.73
C SER A 160 -4.45 8.27 13.23
N LYS A 161 -3.45 7.47 12.82
CA LYS A 161 -2.93 7.38 11.46
C LYS A 161 -3.08 5.95 10.95
N HIS A 162 -4.25 5.65 10.39
CA HIS A 162 -4.53 4.34 9.80
C HIS A 162 -5.64 4.39 8.76
N LEU A 163 -5.61 3.43 7.85
CA LEU A 163 -6.61 3.20 6.83
C LEU A 163 -6.77 1.69 6.62
N PHE A 164 -8.01 1.23 6.54
CA PHE A 164 -8.34 -0.11 6.07
C PHE A 164 -8.82 -0.05 4.62
N ALA A 165 -8.44 -1.03 3.81
CA ALA A 165 -8.95 -1.21 2.46
C ALA A 165 -9.31 -2.68 2.21
N VAL A 166 -10.35 -2.91 1.43
CA VAL A 166 -10.68 -4.24 0.89
C VAL A 166 -10.35 -4.23 -0.60
N VAL A 167 -9.40 -5.07 -0.98
CA VAL A 167 -8.79 -5.09 -2.33
C VAL A 167 -9.10 -6.43 -3.00
N GLU A 168 -9.37 -6.39 -4.29
CA GLU A 168 -9.62 -7.55 -5.14
C GLU A 168 -8.30 -8.05 -5.77
N ILE A 169 -8.08 -9.37 -5.68
CA ILE A 169 -6.97 -10.06 -6.35
C ILE A 169 -7.56 -11.04 -7.37
N PRO A 170 -7.37 -10.82 -8.68
CA PRO A 170 -7.77 -11.77 -9.69
C PRO A 170 -6.90 -13.03 -9.64
N VAL A 171 -7.50 -14.19 -9.37
CA VAL A 171 -6.83 -15.49 -9.25
C VAL A 171 -7.57 -16.51 -10.12
N ASN A 172 -6.96 -16.93 -11.23
CA ASN A 172 -7.50 -17.95 -12.14
C ASN A 172 -8.97 -17.70 -12.57
N GLY A 173 -9.31 -16.46 -12.93
CA GLY A 173 -10.66 -16.08 -13.33
C GLY A 173 -11.68 -15.97 -12.18
N LYS A 174 -11.22 -16.07 -10.92
CA LYS A 174 -11.96 -15.71 -9.71
C LYS A 174 -11.34 -14.45 -9.09
N THR A 175 -12.03 -13.87 -8.10
CA THR A 175 -11.54 -12.69 -7.37
C THR A 175 -11.43 -12.98 -5.89
N GLU A 176 -10.22 -13.20 -5.39
CA GLU A 176 -9.97 -13.29 -3.95
C GLU A 176 -9.95 -11.89 -3.31
N LEU A 177 -10.17 -11.82 -1.99
CA LEU A 177 -10.21 -10.55 -1.27
C LEU A 177 -9.02 -10.44 -0.32
N LEU A 178 -8.43 -9.25 -0.26
CA LEU A 178 -7.36 -8.90 0.66
C LEU A 178 -7.80 -7.71 1.51
N VAL A 179 -7.84 -7.90 2.83
CA VAL A 179 -8.04 -6.81 3.79
C VAL A 179 -6.67 -6.23 4.15
N ILE A 180 -6.43 -5.00 3.74
CA ILE A 180 -5.20 -4.25 4.04
C ILE A 180 -5.46 -3.30 5.20
N ALA A 181 -4.57 -3.30 6.19
CA ALA A 181 -4.47 -2.25 7.19
C ALA A 181 -3.13 -1.51 7.03
N ASN A 182 -3.18 -0.28 6.53
CA ASN A 182 -2.04 0.64 6.55
C ASN A 182 -2.08 1.46 7.84
N CYS A 183 -0.97 1.52 8.59
CA CYS A 183 -0.89 2.33 9.81
C CYS A 183 0.46 3.00 10.02
N HIS A 184 0.44 4.05 10.83
CA HIS A 184 1.63 4.66 11.41
C HIS A 184 1.42 4.72 12.94
N LEU A 185 2.07 3.81 13.67
CA LEU A 185 1.95 3.70 15.13
C LEU A 185 2.75 4.78 15.86
N ARG A 186 2.52 4.94 17.16
CA ARG A 186 3.17 6.00 17.94
C ARG A 186 4.70 5.83 17.94
N ALA A 187 5.39 6.85 17.43
CA ALA A 187 6.85 6.98 17.49
C ALA A 187 7.42 7.06 18.92
N MET A 188 8.76 6.97 19.00
CA MET A 188 9.61 6.97 20.20
C MET A 188 9.69 5.64 20.94
N ALA A 189 10.91 5.19 21.26
CA ALA A 189 11.17 3.88 21.86
C ALA A 189 10.36 3.64 23.15
N GLU A 190 10.27 4.66 24.03
CA GLU A 190 9.58 4.57 25.32
C GLU A 190 8.04 4.48 25.23
N LYS A 191 7.46 4.51 24.02
CA LYS A 191 6.00 4.40 23.80
C LYS A 191 5.53 2.98 23.49
N GLY A 192 6.38 1.95 23.69
CA GLY A 192 6.05 0.55 23.44
C GLY A 192 4.71 0.08 24.05
N GLU A 193 4.42 0.43 25.31
CA GLU A 193 3.13 0.07 25.93
C GLU A 193 1.91 0.70 25.23
N LEU A 194 2.06 1.94 24.75
CA LEU A 194 0.99 2.61 24.02
C LEU A 194 0.84 1.98 22.63
N ARG A 195 1.93 1.65 21.94
CA ARG A 195 1.89 0.91 20.67
C ARG A 195 1.24 -0.46 20.85
N ALA A 196 1.52 -1.19 21.93
CA ALA A 196 0.83 -2.45 22.22
C ALA A 196 -0.68 -2.27 22.43
N LYS A 197 -1.13 -1.16 23.05
CA LYS A 197 -2.56 -0.81 23.12
C LYS A 197 -3.14 -0.48 21.74
N GLN A 198 -2.38 0.20 20.87
CA GLN A 198 -2.77 0.51 19.50
C GLN A 198 -2.89 -0.77 18.64
N ALA A 199 -1.92 -1.68 18.77
CA ALA A 199 -1.93 -3.00 18.14
C ALA A 199 -3.19 -3.81 18.51
N ARG A 200 -3.56 -3.87 19.80
CA ARG A 200 -4.83 -4.50 20.22
C ARG A 200 -6.07 -3.86 19.58
N THR A 201 -6.07 -2.53 19.43
CA THR A 201 -7.16 -1.82 18.76
C THR A 201 -7.24 -2.20 17.28
N LEU A 202 -6.11 -2.23 16.57
CA LEU A 202 -6.06 -2.66 15.17
C LEU A 202 -6.54 -4.10 15.02
N GLY A 203 -6.05 -5.02 15.86
CA GLY A 203 -6.49 -6.42 15.85
C GLY A 203 -8.00 -6.58 15.99
N LEU A 204 -8.62 -5.87 16.95
CA LEU A 204 -10.07 -5.90 17.14
C LEU A 204 -10.83 -5.37 15.91
N TRP A 205 -10.34 -4.30 15.27
CA TRP A 205 -10.98 -3.78 14.06
C TRP A 205 -10.80 -4.69 12.86
N LEU A 206 -9.62 -5.28 12.68
CA LEU A 206 -9.34 -6.28 11.65
C LEU A 206 -10.24 -7.49 11.78
N GLU A 207 -10.36 -8.07 12.99
CA GLU A 207 -11.25 -9.19 13.27
C GLU A 207 -12.69 -8.91 12.83
N ARG A 208 -13.21 -7.73 13.20
CA ARG A 208 -14.57 -7.30 12.84
C ARG A 208 -14.75 -7.06 11.35
N LEU A 209 -13.76 -6.42 10.72
CA LEU A 209 -13.77 -6.15 9.29
C LEU A 209 -13.73 -7.46 8.50
N MET A 210 -12.85 -8.38 8.87
CA MET A 210 -12.74 -9.71 8.29
C MET A 210 -14.03 -10.50 8.41
N ALA A 211 -14.65 -10.51 9.58
CA ALA A 211 -15.95 -11.16 9.79
C ALA A 211 -17.04 -10.55 8.89
N GLY A 212 -17.06 -9.22 8.75
CA GLY A 212 -17.99 -8.52 7.86
C GLY A 212 -17.77 -8.84 6.38
N VAL A 213 -16.51 -8.85 5.92
CA VAL A 213 -16.14 -9.21 4.55
C VAL A 213 -16.56 -10.64 4.25
N LYS A 214 -16.19 -11.61 5.09
CA LYS A 214 -16.59 -13.01 4.93
C LYS A 214 -18.11 -13.19 4.88
N ALA A 215 -18.84 -12.51 5.76
CA ALA A 215 -20.31 -12.57 5.77
C ALA A 215 -20.96 -11.93 4.53
N SER A 216 -20.24 -11.07 3.81
CA SER A 216 -20.73 -10.40 2.59
C SER A 216 -20.39 -11.15 1.29
N GLN A 217 -19.53 -12.18 1.35
CA GLN A 217 -19.14 -12.93 0.15
C GLN A 217 -20.31 -13.76 -0.39
N GLU A 218 -20.48 -13.73 -1.71
CA GLU A 218 -21.44 -14.60 -2.40
C GLU A 218 -21.02 -16.07 -2.34
N ILE A 219 -19.71 -16.34 -2.26
CA ILE A 219 -19.11 -17.66 -2.16
C ILE A 219 -18.50 -17.80 -0.74
N PRO A 220 -19.15 -18.53 0.19
CA PRO A 220 -18.74 -18.56 1.60
C PRO A 220 -17.33 -19.12 1.85
N ASP A 221 -16.83 -19.99 0.98
CA ASP A 221 -15.53 -20.66 1.13
C ASP A 221 -14.40 -19.94 0.37
N GLN A 222 -14.67 -18.75 -0.18
CA GLN A 222 -13.65 -18.00 -0.90
C GLN A 222 -12.63 -17.38 0.07
N PRO A 223 -11.31 -17.52 -0.19
CA PRO A 223 -10.28 -16.95 0.66
C PRO A 223 -10.45 -15.44 0.88
N VAL A 224 -10.26 -15.02 2.14
CA VAL A 224 -10.07 -13.63 2.52
C VAL A 224 -8.75 -13.55 3.25
N HIS A 225 -7.82 -12.83 2.65
CA HIS A 225 -6.46 -12.65 3.14
C HIS A 225 -6.37 -11.41 4.02
N VAL A 226 -5.35 -11.37 4.87
CA VAL A 226 -5.02 -10.19 5.70
C VAL A 226 -3.62 -9.72 5.38
N LEU A 227 -3.46 -8.40 5.24
CA LEU A 227 -2.15 -7.76 5.22
C LEU A 227 -2.16 -6.52 6.11
N VAL A 228 -1.22 -6.43 7.04
CA VAL A 228 -1.03 -5.26 7.90
C VAL A 228 0.34 -4.67 7.62
N THR A 229 0.41 -3.38 7.32
CA THR A 229 1.63 -2.75 6.86
C THR A 229 1.73 -1.29 7.28
N GLY A 230 2.93 -0.73 7.13
CA GLY A 230 3.26 0.64 7.46
C GLY A 230 4.39 0.74 8.47
N ASP A 231 4.51 1.93 9.04
CA ASP A 231 5.50 2.25 10.07
C ASP A 231 4.95 1.88 11.45
N PHE A 232 5.45 0.76 11.99
CA PHE A 232 5.06 0.29 13.31
C PHE A 232 5.82 0.98 14.44
N ASN A 233 6.90 1.74 14.16
CA ASN A 233 7.78 2.34 15.17
C ASN A 233 8.23 1.35 16.26
N THR A 234 8.27 0.05 15.94
CA THR A 234 8.56 -1.01 16.90
C THR A 234 10.05 -1.08 17.19
N GLU A 235 10.40 -1.44 18.43
CA GLU A 235 11.78 -1.72 18.81
C GLU A 235 12.17 -3.19 18.51
N GLU A 236 11.20 -4.02 18.14
CA GLU A 236 11.40 -5.43 17.88
C GLU A 236 12.12 -5.68 16.55
N LEU A 237 13.02 -6.66 16.56
CA LEU A 237 13.74 -7.10 15.37
C LEU A 237 13.09 -8.38 14.83
N ALA A 238 13.05 -8.50 13.50
CA ALA A 238 12.55 -9.70 12.84
C ALA A 238 13.28 -10.96 13.35
N GLY A 239 12.52 -12.01 13.61
CA GLY A 239 12.97 -13.25 14.24
C GLY A 239 13.19 -13.18 15.76
N LYS A 240 12.96 -12.03 16.40
CA LYS A 240 13.18 -11.80 17.84
C LYS A 240 12.01 -11.09 18.54
N ILE A 241 10.81 -11.17 17.95
CA ILE A 241 9.62 -10.45 18.44
C ILE A 241 9.09 -11.12 19.71
N SER A 242 9.05 -10.39 20.83
CA SER A 242 8.44 -10.84 22.08
C SER A 242 6.90 -10.94 21.96
N PRO A 243 6.22 -11.97 22.51
CA PRO A 243 4.76 -12.12 22.43
C PRO A 243 3.96 -10.91 22.97
N ASP A 244 4.47 -10.27 24.02
CA ASP A 244 3.82 -9.14 24.70
C ASP A 244 4.20 -7.76 24.14
N SER A 245 5.12 -7.73 23.16
CA SER A 245 5.50 -6.51 22.44
C SER A 245 4.34 -5.98 21.59
N ASP A 246 4.48 -4.75 21.09
CA ASP A 246 3.53 -4.16 20.16
C ASP A 246 3.31 -5.02 18.91
N LEU A 247 4.39 -5.48 18.29
CA LEU A 247 4.34 -6.31 17.09
C LEU A 247 3.86 -7.74 17.42
N GLY A 248 4.30 -8.31 18.55
CA GLY A 248 3.84 -9.63 19.01
C GLY A 248 2.33 -9.67 19.22
N VAL A 249 1.79 -8.64 19.88
CA VAL A 249 0.35 -8.46 20.10
C VAL A 249 -0.41 -8.28 18.77
N LEU A 250 0.12 -7.51 17.83
CA LEU A 250 -0.52 -7.30 16.52
C LEU A 250 -0.55 -8.58 15.67
N MET A 251 0.52 -9.38 15.76
CA MET A 251 0.64 -10.68 15.10
C MET A 251 -0.16 -11.78 15.79
N SER A 252 -0.82 -11.47 16.91
CA SER A 252 -1.53 -12.41 17.78
C SER A 252 -0.65 -13.46 18.46
N ARG A 253 0.67 -13.26 18.51
CA ARG A 253 1.63 -14.17 19.16
C ARG A 253 1.28 -14.31 20.64
N GLY A 254 0.69 -15.45 21.02
CA GLY A 254 0.24 -15.70 22.40
C GLY A 254 -1.27 -15.92 22.55
N ASN A 255 -2.02 -16.00 21.45
CA ASN A 255 -3.34 -16.61 21.44
C ASN A 255 -3.26 -18.16 21.57
N ASP A 256 -4.42 -18.81 21.68
CA ASP A 256 -4.50 -20.28 21.81
C ASP A 256 -4.29 -21.02 20.47
N ASP A 257 -4.43 -20.33 19.33
CA ASP A 257 -4.31 -20.89 17.98
C ASP A 257 -3.24 -20.17 17.14
N PRO A 258 -1.99 -20.67 17.14
CA PRO A 258 -0.91 -20.11 16.34
C PRO A 258 -1.13 -20.16 14.82
N SER A 259 -2.14 -20.91 14.34
CA SER A 259 -2.46 -20.94 12.92
C SER A 259 -3.09 -19.62 12.44
N ASP A 260 -3.71 -18.87 13.36
CA ASP A 260 -4.29 -17.54 13.13
C ASP A 260 -3.26 -16.40 13.23
N ASP A 261 -2.01 -16.70 13.62
CA ASP A 261 -0.95 -15.69 13.72
C ASP A 261 -0.58 -15.13 12.34
N LEU A 262 -0.39 -13.81 12.29
CA LEU A 262 0.20 -13.17 11.13
C LEU A 262 1.69 -13.52 11.02
N VAL A 263 2.19 -13.62 9.80
CA VAL A 263 3.60 -13.86 9.47
C VAL A 263 4.27 -12.52 9.17
N ASP A 264 5.39 -12.21 9.82
CA ASP A 264 6.21 -11.05 9.50
C ASP A 264 7.10 -11.37 8.30
N LEU A 265 6.85 -10.70 7.18
CA LEU A 265 7.61 -10.94 5.96
C LEU A 265 9.09 -10.55 6.10
N HIS A 266 9.47 -9.71 7.06
CA HIS A 266 10.89 -9.43 7.29
C HIS A 266 11.72 -10.65 7.70
N ASP A 267 11.08 -11.71 8.21
CA ASP A 267 11.76 -12.98 8.49
C ASP A 267 12.37 -13.61 7.21
N TYR A 268 11.84 -13.26 6.03
CA TYR A 268 12.30 -13.74 4.72
C TYR A 268 13.36 -12.85 4.06
N ILE A 269 13.65 -11.68 4.63
CA ILE A 269 14.71 -10.78 4.15
C ILE A 269 16.04 -11.20 4.80
N PRO A 270 17.18 -11.26 4.07
CA PRO A 270 18.49 -11.49 4.69
C PRO A 270 18.78 -10.46 5.79
N ALA A 271 19.30 -10.90 6.94
CA ALA A 271 19.41 -10.07 8.15
C ALA A 271 20.12 -8.72 7.93
N GLN A 272 21.17 -8.70 7.10
CA GLN A 272 21.93 -7.51 6.75
C GLN A 272 21.18 -6.49 5.89
N ASN A 273 20.05 -6.88 5.30
CA ASN A 273 19.23 -6.07 4.39
C ASN A 273 17.88 -5.67 5.02
N ARG A 274 17.70 -5.84 6.33
CA ARG A 274 16.41 -5.61 7.02
C ARG A 274 16.20 -4.17 7.49
N THR A 275 17.21 -3.30 7.38
CA THR A 275 17.13 -1.93 7.90
C THR A 275 16.22 -1.06 7.05
N THR A 276 15.13 -0.58 7.63
CA THR A 276 14.14 0.26 6.93
C THR A 276 14.24 1.74 7.29
N HIS A 277 15.15 2.13 8.17
CA HIS A 277 15.24 3.51 8.66
C HIS A 277 16.69 3.96 8.81
N LEU A 278 16.93 5.26 8.76
CA LEU A 278 18.25 5.91 8.86
C LEU A 278 18.98 5.57 10.17
N LEU A 279 18.23 5.41 11.25
CA LEU A 279 18.79 4.90 12.51
C LEU A 279 19.32 3.47 12.34
N PRO A 280 20.60 3.21 12.70
CA PRO A 280 21.22 1.91 12.48
C PRO A 280 20.43 0.72 13.03
N GLY A 281 20.19 -0.27 12.18
CA GLY A 281 19.54 -1.52 12.57
C GLY A 281 18.04 -1.42 12.84
N ARG A 282 17.42 -0.24 12.68
CA ARG A 282 15.97 -0.06 12.85
C ARG A 282 15.20 -0.63 11.67
N GLN A 283 14.04 -1.18 11.99
CA GLN A 283 13.20 -1.94 11.06
C GLN A 283 11.73 -1.61 11.37
N PHE A 284 11.40 -0.33 11.31
CA PHE A 284 10.09 0.17 11.74
C PHE A 284 8.98 -0.20 10.76
N ASP A 285 9.30 -0.24 9.47
CA ASP A 285 8.37 -0.52 8.38
C ASP A 285 8.25 -2.02 8.18
N ARG A 286 7.05 -2.60 8.31
CA ARG A 286 6.84 -4.05 8.12
C ARG A 286 5.68 -4.34 7.18
N ILE A 287 5.64 -5.59 6.73
CA ILE A 287 4.48 -6.19 6.09
C ILE A 287 4.21 -7.50 6.84
N LEU A 288 3.05 -7.57 7.49
CA LEU A 288 2.54 -8.75 8.17
C LEU A 288 1.42 -9.32 7.30
N VAL A 289 1.36 -10.64 7.13
CA VAL A 289 0.35 -11.28 6.28
C VAL A 289 -0.29 -12.50 6.94
N SER A 290 -1.49 -12.88 6.49
CA SER A 290 -2.05 -14.19 6.81
C SER A 290 -1.16 -15.31 6.25
N ARG A 291 -1.15 -16.46 6.92
CA ARG A 291 -0.19 -17.55 6.66
C ARG A 291 -0.34 -18.18 5.27
N ASP A 292 -1.55 -18.21 4.75
CA ASP A 292 -1.89 -18.67 3.40
C ASP A 292 -1.20 -17.84 2.30
N LEU A 293 -0.93 -16.55 2.53
CA LEU A 293 -0.14 -15.73 1.59
C LEU A 293 1.35 -16.09 1.54
N VAL A 294 1.83 -17.01 2.38
CA VAL A 294 3.26 -17.40 2.45
C VAL A 294 3.49 -18.86 2.05
N VAL A 295 2.45 -19.69 2.13
CA VAL A 295 2.53 -21.12 1.87
C VAL A 295 1.75 -21.45 0.60
N ASP A 296 2.48 -21.82 -0.45
CA ASP A 296 1.90 -22.35 -1.69
C ASP A 296 1.13 -23.66 -1.42
N THR A 297 -0.11 -23.73 -1.90
CA THR A 297 -0.99 -24.90 -1.77
C THR A 297 -0.82 -25.82 -2.97
N PRO A 298 -0.22 -27.02 -2.84
CA PRO A 298 0.10 -27.85 -4.00
C PRO A 298 -1.15 -28.23 -4.81
N GLY A 299 -1.13 -27.86 -6.10
CA GLY A 299 -2.19 -28.21 -7.05
C GLY A 299 -3.44 -27.31 -7.00
N VAL A 300 -3.41 -26.24 -6.23
CA VAL A 300 -4.42 -25.18 -6.21
C VAL A 300 -3.77 -23.91 -6.76
N VAL A 301 -4.48 -23.19 -7.65
CA VAL A 301 -3.99 -21.88 -8.07
C VAL A 301 -4.27 -20.88 -6.96
N ASP A 302 -3.23 -20.35 -6.33
CA ASP A 302 -3.33 -19.45 -5.17
C ASP A 302 -2.41 -18.23 -5.27
N VAL A 303 -2.42 -17.40 -4.22
CA VAL A 303 -1.55 -16.23 -4.08
C VAL A 303 -0.54 -16.54 -3.00
N SER A 304 0.73 -16.65 -3.37
CA SER A 304 1.80 -17.01 -2.43
C SER A 304 3.00 -16.08 -2.55
N LEU A 305 3.71 -15.88 -1.43
CA LEU A 305 4.88 -15.01 -1.37
C LEU A 305 5.96 -15.51 -2.32
N ARG A 306 6.34 -14.64 -3.26
CA ARG A 306 7.47 -14.86 -4.16
C ARG A 306 8.76 -14.32 -3.53
N ASP A 307 8.76 -13.04 -3.17
CA ASP A 307 9.89 -12.37 -2.54
C ASP A 307 9.45 -11.16 -1.71
N VAL A 308 10.32 -10.75 -0.80
CA VAL A 308 10.18 -9.51 -0.04
C VAL A 308 11.56 -8.87 0.12
N THR A 309 11.63 -7.56 -0.09
CA THR A 309 12.89 -6.82 -0.10
C THR A 309 12.73 -5.43 0.50
N VAL A 310 13.75 -4.96 1.22
CA VAL A 310 13.92 -3.53 1.47
C VAL A 310 14.59 -2.92 0.25
N ARG A 311 14.03 -1.82 -0.26
CA ARG A 311 14.41 -1.19 -1.53
C ARG A 311 15.05 0.17 -1.31
N SER A 312 16.17 0.20 -0.58
CA SER A 312 16.96 1.42 -0.33
C SER A 312 17.43 2.11 -1.61
N ASP A 313 17.59 1.35 -2.71
CA ASP A 313 17.89 1.87 -4.05
C ASP A 313 16.79 2.77 -4.66
N LEU A 314 15.64 2.87 -4.00
CA LEU A 314 14.55 3.78 -4.37
C LEU A 314 14.59 5.09 -3.58
N ASN A 315 15.22 5.09 -2.40
CA ASN A 315 15.23 6.22 -1.49
C ASN A 315 16.39 7.19 -1.76
N PHE A 316 17.56 6.64 -2.09
CA PHE A 316 18.80 7.43 -2.11
C PHE A 316 19.01 8.17 -3.44
N GLY A 317 19.40 9.44 -3.34
CA GLY A 317 19.89 10.23 -4.46
C GLY A 317 21.34 9.90 -4.82
N GLY A 318 22.18 9.78 -3.79
CA GLY A 318 23.59 9.40 -3.86
C GLY A 318 23.94 8.40 -2.75
N ASP A 319 24.92 8.76 -1.92
CA ASP A 319 25.17 8.05 -0.65
C ASP A 319 24.08 8.40 0.36
N GLN A 320 23.77 7.48 1.28
CA GLN A 320 22.79 7.71 2.34
C GLN A 320 23.16 8.94 3.17
N ASP A 321 22.19 9.80 3.44
CA ASP A 321 22.38 11.00 4.26
C ASP A 321 22.88 10.61 5.67
N THR A 322 23.71 11.43 6.30
CA THR A 322 23.95 11.28 7.74
C THR A 322 22.78 11.79 8.56
N GLN A 323 22.62 11.31 9.81
CA GLN A 323 21.56 11.78 10.72
C GLN A 323 21.55 13.31 10.92
N ASP A 324 22.74 13.93 11.00
CA ASP A 324 22.86 15.37 11.19
C ASP A 324 22.46 16.13 9.92
N GLU A 325 22.95 15.70 8.76
CA GLU A 325 22.55 16.28 7.47
C GLU A 325 21.05 16.17 7.27
N HIS A 326 20.49 14.98 7.50
CA HIS A 326 19.09 14.69 7.25
C HIS A 326 18.16 15.48 8.18
N TRP A 327 18.38 15.50 9.49
CA TRP A 327 17.43 16.15 10.39
C TRP A 327 17.68 17.65 10.62
N ASN A 328 18.92 18.13 10.43
CA ASN A 328 19.26 19.53 10.69
C ASN A 328 19.51 20.36 9.42
N ASN A 329 19.78 19.72 8.27
CA ASN A 329 20.15 20.42 7.04
C ASN A 329 19.56 19.80 5.76
N TYR A 330 18.45 19.07 5.85
CA TYR A 330 17.86 18.30 4.73
C TYR A 330 17.82 19.09 3.41
N TRP A 331 17.19 20.27 3.44
CA TRP A 331 17.01 21.12 2.25
C TRP A 331 18.30 21.81 1.77
N GLY A 332 19.39 21.72 2.53
CA GLY A 332 20.73 22.15 2.13
C GLY A 332 21.51 21.10 1.35
N ILE A 333 21.07 19.84 1.35
CA ILE A 333 21.66 18.75 0.56
C ILE A 333 21.23 18.92 -0.90
N ALA A 334 22.16 18.72 -1.83
CA ALA A 334 21.89 18.83 -3.26
C ALA A 334 20.83 17.80 -3.71
N ASP A 335 19.89 18.24 -4.55
CA ASP A 335 18.74 17.45 -5.02
C ASP A 335 19.11 16.08 -5.65
N ASP A 336 20.30 15.96 -6.25
CA ASP A 336 20.79 14.73 -6.85
C ASP A 336 21.39 13.77 -5.81
N GLN A 337 21.83 14.27 -4.65
CA GLN A 337 22.45 13.48 -3.58
C GLN A 337 21.46 13.13 -2.46
N ARG A 338 20.51 14.02 -2.17
CA ARG A 338 19.58 13.93 -1.04
C ARG A 338 18.68 12.71 -1.07
N ASP A 339 18.48 12.08 0.09
CA ASP A 339 17.52 11.01 0.27
C ASP A 339 16.07 11.53 0.21
N ILE A 340 15.12 10.69 -0.19
CA ILE A 340 13.70 11.08 -0.26
C ILE A 340 13.05 11.13 1.12
N SER A 341 13.46 10.24 2.02
CA SER A 341 12.99 10.09 3.40
C SER A 341 14.07 9.41 4.25
N ASP A 342 14.03 9.57 5.57
CA ASP A 342 14.77 8.72 6.50
C ASP A 342 14.33 7.24 6.53
N HIS A 343 13.27 6.87 5.79
CA HIS A 343 12.80 5.48 5.63
C HIS A 343 13.11 4.89 4.24
N ASN A 344 13.41 3.59 4.22
CA ASN A 344 13.53 2.78 3.02
C ASN A 344 12.23 2.00 2.78
N PRO A 345 11.71 1.98 1.54
CA PRO A 345 10.49 1.24 1.23
C PRO A 345 10.70 -0.28 1.35
N VAL A 346 9.64 -0.98 1.76
CA VAL A 346 9.59 -2.44 1.78
C VAL A 346 8.62 -2.90 0.70
N LEU A 347 9.05 -3.83 -0.15
CA LEU A 347 8.27 -4.36 -1.27
C LEU A 347 8.11 -5.87 -1.12
N ALA A 348 6.88 -6.33 -1.02
CA ALA A 348 6.50 -7.75 -1.11
C ALA A 348 5.85 -8.04 -2.46
N ARG A 349 6.26 -9.15 -3.09
CA ARG A 349 5.69 -9.68 -4.32
C ARG A 349 5.11 -11.06 -4.06
N PHE A 350 3.93 -11.28 -4.60
CA PHE A 350 3.18 -12.52 -4.50
C PHE A 350 2.94 -13.04 -5.91
N GLN A 351 3.25 -14.29 -6.15
CA GLN A 351 2.95 -14.96 -7.42
C GLN A 351 1.53 -15.50 -7.38
N ILE A 352 0.88 -15.50 -8.55
CA ILE A 352 -0.44 -16.09 -8.76
C ILE A 352 -0.23 -17.30 -9.67
N GLN A 353 -0.23 -18.51 -9.10
CA GLN A 353 0.21 -19.73 -9.80
C GLN A 353 -0.56 -20.97 -9.39
#